data_AF-A0A238BX82-F1
#
_entry.id   AF-A0A238BX82-F1
#
_cell.length_a   1.000
_cell.length_b   1.000
_cell.length_c   1.000
_cell.angle_alpha   90.00
_cell.angle_beta   90.00
_cell.angle_gamma   90.00
#
_symmetry.space_group_name_H-M   'P 1'
#
loop_
_entity.id
_entity.type
_entity.pdbx_description
1 polymer ?
#
loop_
_entity_poly.entity_id
_entity_poly.type
_entity_poly.pdbx_seq_one_letter_code
_entity_poly.pdbx_strand_id
1 'polypeptide(L)'
;MIQVLRRMNKIIRDSKPHIPSNESGIDPDGNSKAIVIRHIPFGFFEKELLKYFLQFGTVRRTGNHKGWAFVLFTDNEVAQLAAEAMDGYLMFEKRLECKVVKNKDFPACLRKGPRIISPPLKNATRKRHAKKLNKMQSGWCEEATKKRLLKNIKIKESKFAELGYRLPPIAGLSETKQVVPLISETSSMKAEEIKSDDVENQVQSKLSKKLKKTVVTKEAMADM
;
A
#
# COMPACT_ATOMS: atom_id res chain seq x y z
N MET A 1 -29.70 -35.77 17.80
CA MET A 1 -28.71 -35.13 18.70
C MET A 1 -28.12 -33.82 18.17
N ILE A 2 -27.64 -33.76 16.91
CA ILE A 2 -26.89 -32.58 16.39
C ILE A 2 -27.73 -31.28 16.32
N GLN A 3 -29.03 -31.36 15.98
CA GLN A 3 -29.92 -30.20 15.96
C GLN A 3 -30.22 -29.63 17.36
N VAL A 4 -30.28 -30.49 18.38
CA VAL A 4 -30.50 -30.09 19.78
C VAL A 4 -29.27 -29.34 20.31
N LEU A 5 -28.07 -29.85 20.03
CA LEU A 5 -26.81 -29.18 20.35
C LEU A 5 -26.65 -27.81 19.67
N ARG A 6 -27.07 -27.68 18.40
CA ARG A 6 -27.08 -26.38 17.70
C ARG A 6 -28.06 -25.38 18.32
N ARG A 7 -29.24 -25.86 18.75
CA ARG A 7 -30.28 -25.05 19.39
C ARG A 7 -29.86 -24.61 20.80
N MET A 8 -29.23 -25.50 21.58
CA MET A 8 -28.64 -25.19 22.88
C MET A 8 -27.48 -24.19 22.74
N ASN A 9 -26.57 -24.36 21.77
CA ASN A 9 -25.51 -23.38 21.50
C ASN A 9 -26.01 -22.04 20.94
N LYS A 10 -27.23 -21.96 20.41
CA LYS A 10 -27.87 -20.69 20.00
C LYS A 10 -28.43 -19.98 21.24
N ILE A 11 -29.14 -20.72 22.10
CA ILE A 11 -29.68 -20.21 23.36
C ILE A 11 -28.56 -19.70 24.29
N ILE A 12 -27.43 -20.40 24.38
CA ILE A 12 -26.25 -19.99 25.17
C ILE A 12 -25.57 -18.73 24.59
N ARG A 13 -25.69 -18.49 23.28
CA ARG A 13 -25.18 -17.26 22.64
C ARG A 13 -26.12 -16.08 22.88
N ASP A 14 -27.42 -16.32 22.87
CA ASP A 14 -28.45 -15.30 23.09
C ASP A 14 -28.60 -14.93 24.57
N SER A 15 -28.22 -15.82 25.50
CA SER A 15 -28.28 -15.60 26.97
C SER A 15 -27.02 -15.03 27.61
N LYS A 16 -25.94 -14.82 26.83
CA LYS A 16 -24.69 -14.28 27.37
C LYS A 16 -24.87 -12.76 27.58
N PRO A 17 -24.86 -12.24 28.82
CA PRO A 17 -24.97 -10.81 29.02
C PRO A 17 -23.79 -10.12 28.33
N HIS A 18 -24.09 -9.12 27.50
CA HIS A 18 -23.09 -8.27 26.89
C HIS A 18 -22.49 -7.40 28.00
N ILE A 19 -21.44 -7.90 28.65
CA ILE A 19 -20.68 -7.17 29.66
C ILE A 19 -20.04 -5.97 28.94
N PRO A 20 -20.47 -4.72 29.21
CA PRO A 20 -19.76 -3.56 28.70
C PRO A 20 -18.35 -3.57 29.30
N SER A 21 -17.35 -3.43 28.44
CA SER A 21 -15.98 -3.23 28.88
C SER A 21 -15.95 -1.97 29.73
N ASN A 22 -15.56 -2.14 30.98
CA ASN A 22 -15.43 -1.14 32.01
C ASN A 22 -14.61 0.08 31.52
N GLU A 23 -15.28 1.20 31.26
CA GLU A 23 -14.72 2.55 31.40
C GLU A 23 -15.49 3.19 32.57
N SER A 24 -14.78 3.34 33.68
CA SER A 24 -15.26 3.78 34.99
C SER A 24 -15.94 5.15 34.94
N GLY A 25 -17.20 5.23 35.40
CA GLY A 25 -17.86 6.49 35.81
C GLY A 25 -18.55 7.31 34.71
N ILE A 26 -18.88 6.72 33.55
CA ILE A 26 -19.52 7.45 32.46
C ILE A 26 -21.04 7.30 32.54
N ASP A 27 -21.76 8.43 32.67
CA ASP A 27 -23.21 8.45 32.70
C ASP A 27 -23.80 7.82 31.43
N PRO A 28 -24.72 6.86 31.57
CA PRO A 28 -25.17 6.07 30.43
C PRO A 28 -26.06 6.91 29.50
N ASP A 29 -26.73 7.93 30.03
CA ASP A 29 -27.50 8.92 29.25
C ASP A 29 -26.65 10.09 28.74
N GLY A 30 -25.37 10.15 29.12
CA GLY A 30 -24.44 11.18 28.70
C GLY A 30 -24.10 11.11 27.21
N ASN A 31 -23.65 12.25 26.69
CA ASN A 31 -23.13 12.38 25.33
C ASN A 31 -21.82 11.59 25.19
N SER A 32 -21.68 10.84 24.10
CA SER A 32 -20.43 10.12 23.77
C SER A 32 -19.52 10.95 22.88
N LYS A 33 -18.30 10.46 22.70
CA LYS A 33 -17.31 10.94 21.72
C LYS A 33 -17.67 10.67 20.26
N ALA A 34 -18.84 10.08 19.99
CA ALA A 34 -19.22 9.58 18.68
C ALA A 34 -20.41 10.33 18.11
N ILE A 35 -20.34 10.64 16.82
CA ILE A 35 -21.42 11.26 16.04
C ILE A 35 -21.92 10.23 15.02
N VAL A 36 -23.24 10.21 14.82
CA VAL A 36 -23.88 9.55 13.69
C VAL A 36 -24.26 10.60 12.65
N ILE A 37 -23.87 10.36 11.40
CA ILE A 37 -24.18 11.21 10.25
C ILE A 37 -25.12 10.40 9.35
N ARG A 38 -26.27 10.97 8.96
CA ARG A 38 -27.21 10.40 7.99
C ARG A 38 -27.32 11.27 6.75
N HIS A 39 -27.84 10.67 5.68
CA HIS A 39 -28.05 11.28 4.36
C HIS A 39 -26.77 11.69 3.62
N ILE A 40 -25.72 10.90 3.77
CA ILE A 40 -24.44 11.15 3.12
C ILE A 40 -24.59 11.04 1.59
N PRO A 41 -24.11 12.03 0.82
CA PRO A 41 -24.09 11.99 -0.65
C PRO A 41 -23.18 10.87 -1.17
N PHE A 42 -23.53 10.32 -2.34
CA PHE A 42 -22.72 9.28 -2.97
C PHE A 42 -21.37 9.88 -3.38
N GLY A 43 -20.27 9.17 -3.08
CA GLY A 43 -18.91 9.68 -3.31
C GLY A 43 -18.23 10.24 -2.06
N PHE A 44 -18.97 10.53 -0.98
CA PHE A 44 -18.39 10.93 0.30
C PHE A 44 -18.11 9.69 1.19
N PHE A 45 -16.99 9.03 0.91
CA PHE A 45 -16.60 7.80 1.59
C PHE A 45 -15.75 8.08 2.85
N GLU A 46 -15.27 7.02 3.50
CA GLU A 46 -14.55 7.09 4.77
C GLU A 46 -13.29 7.97 4.77
N LYS A 47 -12.58 8.06 3.64
CA LYS A 47 -11.37 8.90 3.53
C LYS A 47 -11.71 10.38 3.50
N GLU A 48 -12.75 10.72 2.73
CA GLU A 48 -13.27 12.07 2.58
C GLU A 48 -13.92 12.52 3.89
N LEU A 49 -14.71 11.63 4.51
CA LEU A 49 -15.31 11.83 5.83
C LEU A 49 -14.21 12.12 6.87
N LEU A 50 -13.16 11.30 6.92
CA LEU A 50 -12.05 11.52 7.84
C LEU A 50 -11.37 12.86 7.58
N LYS A 51 -11.03 13.18 6.32
CA LYS A 51 -10.35 14.43 5.95
C LYS A 51 -11.18 15.65 6.30
N TYR A 52 -12.49 15.59 6.08
CA TYR A 52 -13.41 16.68 6.37
C TYR A 52 -13.57 16.90 7.87
N PHE A 53 -13.90 15.84 8.62
CA PHE A 53 -14.13 15.99 10.07
C PHE A 53 -12.86 16.24 10.88
N LEU A 54 -11.69 16.04 10.29
CA LEU A 54 -10.41 16.45 10.87
C LEU A 54 -10.33 17.97 11.12
N GLN A 55 -11.11 18.79 10.39
CA GLN A 55 -11.14 20.24 10.59
C GLN A 55 -11.76 20.66 11.93
N PHE A 56 -12.66 19.83 12.49
CA PHE A 56 -13.28 20.11 13.78
C PHE A 56 -12.40 19.60 14.94
N GLY A 57 -11.63 18.54 14.71
CA GLY A 57 -10.67 18.03 15.68
C GLY A 57 -10.15 16.64 15.37
N THR A 58 -9.42 16.06 16.33
CA THR A 58 -8.73 14.78 16.12
C THR A 58 -9.73 13.61 16.07
N VAL A 59 -9.95 13.09 14.87
CA VAL A 59 -10.78 11.91 14.60
C VAL A 59 -9.98 10.64 14.85
N ARG A 60 -10.43 9.80 15.78
CA ARG A 60 -9.79 8.51 16.09
C ARG A 60 -10.17 7.44 15.08
N ARG A 61 -11.46 7.37 14.72
CA ARG A 61 -12.02 6.33 13.85
C ARG A 61 -13.23 6.87 13.09
N THR A 62 -13.38 6.46 11.84
CA THR A 62 -14.63 6.56 11.09
C THR A 62 -15.08 5.16 10.68
N GLY A 63 -16.39 4.96 10.46
CA GLY A 63 -16.87 3.63 10.10
C GLY A 63 -18.31 3.55 9.61
N ASN A 64 -18.61 2.44 8.92
CA ASN A 64 -19.92 2.02 8.44
C ASN A 64 -20.61 2.98 7.47
N HIS A 65 -19.90 3.39 6.41
CA HIS A 65 -20.42 4.28 5.38
C HIS A 65 -21.42 3.56 4.44
N LYS A 66 -22.73 3.72 4.66
CA LYS A 66 -23.81 3.20 3.79
C LYS A 66 -24.95 4.22 3.62
N GLY A 67 -24.60 5.45 3.23
CA GLY A 67 -25.52 6.60 3.26
C GLY A 67 -25.72 7.19 4.66
N TRP A 68 -25.13 6.55 5.66
CA TRP A 68 -24.90 7.02 7.02
C TRP A 68 -23.50 6.57 7.44
N ALA A 69 -22.89 7.22 8.42
CA ALA A 69 -21.58 6.87 8.93
C ALA A 69 -21.45 7.26 10.41
N PHE A 70 -20.46 6.67 11.08
CA PHE A 70 -20.05 7.06 12.41
C PHE A 70 -18.67 7.69 12.40
N VAL A 71 -18.50 8.74 13.22
CA VAL A 71 -17.23 9.41 13.45
C VAL A 71 -16.96 9.41 14.95
N LEU A 72 -15.79 8.92 15.34
CA LEU A 72 -15.30 8.91 16.71
C LEU A 72 -14.24 9.99 16.89
N PHE A 73 -14.51 10.95 17.76
CA PHE A 73 -13.56 11.98 18.17
C PHE A 73 -12.78 11.55 19.41
N THR A 74 -11.77 12.36 19.75
CA THR A 74 -10.99 12.18 20.99
C THR A 74 -11.72 12.77 22.19
N ASP A 75 -12.44 13.87 21.97
CA ASP A 75 -13.11 14.68 22.99
C ASP A 75 -14.63 14.70 22.76
N ASN A 76 -15.40 14.72 23.84
CA ASN A 76 -16.87 14.78 23.80
C ASN A 76 -17.37 16.12 23.28
N GLU A 77 -16.74 17.21 23.71
CA GLU A 77 -17.14 18.58 23.35
C GLU A 77 -17.02 18.83 21.85
N VAL A 78 -15.93 18.36 21.24
CA VAL A 78 -15.72 18.44 19.78
C VAL A 78 -16.78 17.63 19.05
N ALA A 79 -17.16 16.45 19.58
CA ALA A 79 -18.22 15.65 18.97
C ALA A 79 -19.57 16.38 19.00
N GLN A 80 -19.86 17.12 20.08
CA GLN A 80 -21.08 17.91 20.18
C GLN A 80 -21.07 19.10 19.23
N LEU A 81 -19.99 19.88 19.22
CA LEU A 81 -19.86 21.05 18.33
C LEU A 81 -19.91 20.64 16.85
N ALA A 82 -19.25 19.56 16.47
CA ALA A 82 -19.28 19.07 15.09
C ALA A 82 -20.67 18.54 14.70
N ALA A 83 -21.44 17.99 15.64
CA ALA A 83 -22.82 17.58 15.36
C ALA A 83 -23.71 18.81 15.16
N GLU A 84 -23.64 19.79 16.04
CA GLU A 84 -24.42 21.03 15.96
C GLU A 84 -24.08 21.84 14.71
N ALA A 85 -22.80 21.94 14.34
CA ALA A 85 -22.36 22.67 13.15
C ALA A 85 -22.79 22.00 11.83
N MET A 86 -22.88 20.67 11.81
CA MET A 86 -23.15 19.90 10.60
C MET A 86 -24.60 19.44 10.45
N ASP A 87 -25.42 19.58 11.50
CA ASP A 87 -26.82 19.19 11.42
C ASP A 87 -27.57 20.13 10.49
N GLY A 88 -28.21 19.56 9.47
CA GLY A 88 -28.94 20.30 8.47
C GLY A 88 -28.08 20.94 7.37
N TYR A 89 -26.78 20.64 7.29
CA TYR A 89 -25.90 21.14 6.24
C TYR A 89 -26.28 20.57 4.87
N LEU A 90 -26.39 21.44 3.86
CA LEU A 90 -26.67 21.02 2.49
C LEU A 90 -25.36 20.65 1.79
N MET A 91 -25.15 19.35 1.57
CA MET A 91 -23.98 18.83 0.87
C MET A 91 -24.41 18.19 -0.45
N PHE A 92 -24.03 18.83 -1.55
CA PHE A 92 -24.60 18.56 -2.89
C PHE A 92 -26.13 18.73 -2.85
N GLU A 93 -26.88 17.70 -3.18
CA GLU A 93 -28.36 17.70 -3.20
C GLU A 93 -28.98 17.12 -1.92
N LYS A 94 -28.17 16.76 -0.92
CA LYS A 94 -28.64 16.12 0.31
C LYS A 94 -28.40 16.97 1.54
N ARG A 95 -29.41 17.04 2.40
CA ARG A 95 -29.30 17.65 3.72
C ARG A 95 -28.80 16.62 4.72
N LEU A 96 -27.60 16.83 5.26
CA LEU A 96 -27.00 15.97 6.27
C LEU A 96 -27.78 16.08 7.58
N GLU A 97 -27.96 14.95 8.27
CA GLU A 97 -28.39 14.96 9.67
C GLU A 97 -27.24 14.46 10.53
N CYS A 98 -26.84 15.24 11.52
CA CYS A 98 -25.73 14.91 12.41
C CYS A 98 -26.23 14.89 13.85
N LYS A 99 -26.09 13.76 14.55
CA LYS A 99 -26.50 13.64 15.95
C LYS A 99 -25.42 12.99 16.78
N VAL A 100 -25.24 13.47 18.01
CA VAL A 100 -24.36 12.85 18.98
C VAL A 100 -24.98 11.53 19.45
N VAL A 101 -24.15 10.50 19.59
CA VAL A 101 -24.58 9.19 20.09
C VAL A 101 -24.50 9.18 21.62
N LYS A 102 -25.49 8.59 22.28
CA LYS A 102 -25.49 8.38 23.73
C LYS A 102 -24.56 7.23 24.13
N ASN A 103 -24.01 7.28 25.34
CA ASN A 103 -23.06 6.25 25.80
C ASN A 103 -23.68 4.84 25.81
N LYS A 104 -24.98 4.73 26.13
CA LYS A 104 -25.78 3.49 26.00
C LYS A 104 -25.73 2.91 24.58
N ASP A 105 -25.94 3.75 23.58
CA ASP A 105 -26.13 3.36 22.18
C ASP A 105 -24.83 3.38 21.37
N PHE A 106 -23.68 3.43 22.05
CA PHE A 106 -22.38 3.55 21.39
C PHE A 106 -22.14 2.39 20.41
N PRO A 107 -21.84 2.67 19.12
CA PRO A 107 -21.92 1.65 18.08
C PRO A 107 -20.76 0.64 18.17
N ALA A 108 -21.08 -0.64 17.97
CA ALA A 108 -20.11 -1.73 18.09
C ALA A 108 -18.93 -1.63 17.09
N CYS A 109 -19.16 -1.02 15.92
CA CYS A 109 -18.12 -0.78 14.91
C CYS A 109 -17.00 0.17 15.40
N LEU A 110 -17.30 1.01 16.40
CA LEU A 110 -16.34 1.88 17.06
C LEU A 110 -15.72 1.25 18.31
N ARG A 111 -16.41 0.29 18.98
CA ARG A 111 -15.96 -0.39 20.21
C ARG A 111 -14.74 -1.29 20.02
N LYS A 112 -14.69 -2.05 18.91
CA LYS A 112 -13.59 -2.96 18.58
C LYS A 112 -13.19 -2.77 17.11
N GLY A 113 -11.95 -3.08 16.76
CA GLY A 113 -11.63 -3.44 15.38
C GLY A 113 -10.58 -2.60 14.65
N PRO A 114 -10.25 -3.02 13.42
CA PRO A 114 -9.18 -2.47 12.61
C PRO A 114 -9.56 -1.11 12.03
N ARG A 115 -8.54 -0.33 11.76
CA ARG A 115 -8.60 1.02 11.19
C ARG A 115 -8.76 0.95 9.66
N ILE A 116 -9.23 2.04 9.07
CA ILE A 116 -9.35 2.26 7.61
C ILE A 116 -8.01 2.03 6.89
N ILE A 117 -6.90 2.20 7.61
CA ILE A 117 -5.59 1.69 7.21
C ILE A 117 -5.19 0.59 8.21
N SER A 118 -4.95 -0.62 7.70
CA SER A 118 -4.50 -1.74 8.53
C SER A 118 -3.12 -1.43 9.11
N PRO A 119 -2.87 -1.59 10.43
CA PRO A 119 -1.51 -1.46 10.97
C PRO A 119 -0.61 -2.57 10.40
N PRO A 120 0.68 -2.29 10.14
CA PRO A 120 1.60 -3.31 9.64
C PRO A 120 1.72 -4.45 10.66
N LEU A 121 1.45 -5.71 10.24
CA LEU A 121 1.60 -6.87 11.13
C LEU A 121 3.08 -7.23 11.30
N LYS A 122 3.51 -7.53 12.53
CA LYS A 122 4.85 -8.07 12.81
C LYS A 122 5.06 -9.34 11.98
N ASN A 123 6.14 -9.39 11.20
CA ASN A 123 6.48 -10.48 10.28
C ASN A 123 5.49 -10.69 9.09
N ALA A 124 4.61 -9.74 8.75
CA ALA A 124 3.71 -9.89 7.59
C ALA A 124 4.48 -10.18 6.29
N THR A 125 5.56 -9.45 6.04
CA THR A 125 6.40 -9.63 4.85
C THR A 125 7.05 -11.02 4.84
N ARG A 126 7.56 -11.48 6.00
CA ARG A 126 8.12 -12.83 6.18
C ARG A 126 7.07 -13.93 5.93
N LYS A 127 5.86 -13.79 6.46
CA LYS A 127 4.75 -14.75 6.24
C LYS A 127 4.30 -14.78 4.78
N ARG A 128 4.20 -13.62 4.13
CA ARG A 128 3.89 -13.53 2.69
C ARG A 128 4.99 -14.17 1.83
N HIS A 129 6.24 -13.93 2.18
CA HIS A 129 7.39 -14.54 1.51
C HIS A 129 7.41 -16.07 1.68
N ALA A 130 7.23 -16.57 2.91
CA ALA A 130 7.16 -18.01 3.19
C ALA A 130 6.02 -18.69 2.42
N LYS A 131 4.83 -18.08 2.37
CA LYS A 131 3.72 -18.60 1.55
C LYS A 131 4.04 -18.62 0.06
N LYS A 132 4.81 -17.64 -0.43
CA LYS A 132 5.23 -17.57 -1.83
C LYS A 132 6.24 -18.66 -2.17
N LEU A 133 7.19 -18.93 -1.27
CA LEU A 133 8.18 -20.00 -1.43
C LEU A 133 7.57 -21.40 -1.29
N ASN A 134 6.66 -21.58 -0.33
CA ASN A 134 6.01 -22.86 -0.04
C ASN A 134 4.90 -23.21 -1.04
N LYS A 135 4.57 -22.32 -1.98
CA LYS A 135 3.58 -22.60 -3.02
C LYS A 135 4.22 -23.55 -4.03
N MET A 136 3.65 -24.75 -4.21
CA MET A 136 4.04 -25.69 -5.27
C MET A 136 4.13 -24.94 -6.59
N GLN A 137 5.31 -24.97 -7.22
CA GLN A 137 5.53 -24.35 -8.51
C GLN A 137 5.21 -25.37 -9.60
N SER A 138 4.50 -24.94 -10.64
CA SER A 138 4.35 -25.72 -11.86
C SER A 138 5.63 -25.62 -12.70
N GLY A 139 5.93 -26.62 -13.54
CA GLY A 139 7.15 -26.63 -14.37
C GLY A 139 7.32 -25.38 -15.26
N TRP A 140 6.22 -24.77 -15.71
CA TRP A 140 6.27 -23.49 -16.45
C TRP A 140 6.80 -22.31 -15.62
N CYS A 141 6.47 -22.25 -14.32
CA CYS A 141 7.03 -21.25 -13.42
C CYS A 141 8.53 -21.44 -13.25
N GLU A 142 9.01 -22.69 -13.17
CA GLU A 142 10.42 -23.01 -13.03
C GLU A 142 11.23 -22.58 -14.27
N GLU A 143 10.71 -22.85 -15.48
CA GLU A 143 11.32 -22.39 -16.73
C GLU A 143 11.41 -20.86 -16.82
N ALA A 144 10.32 -20.16 -16.45
CA ALA A 144 10.32 -18.69 -16.42
C ALA A 144 11.36 -18.15 -15.42
N THR A 145 11.57 -18.88 -14.31
CA THR A 145 12.55 -18.53 -13.27
C THR A 145 13.98 -18.76 -13.78
N LYS A 146 14.24 -19.88 -14.47
CA LYS A 146 15.51 -20.18 -15.14
C LYS A 146 15.87 -19.13 -16.19
N LYS A 147 14.89 -18.74 -17.03
CA LYS A 147 15.06 -17.67 -18.04
C LYS A 147 15.41 -16.32 -17.41
N ARG A 148 14.73 -15.94 -16.31
CA ARG A 148 15.04 -14.71 -15.56
C ARG A 148 16.44 -14.74 -14.93
N LEU A 149 16.83 -15.90 -14.39
CA LEU A 149 18.13 -16.09 -13.76
C LEU A 149 19.27 -15.91 -14.78
N LEU A 150 19.19 -16.58 -15.93
CA LEU A 150 20.20 -16.46 -17.00
C LEU A 150 20.34 -15.01 -17.51
N LYS A 151 19.23 -14.30 -17.69
CA LYS A 151 19.24 -12.88 -18.07
C LYS A 151 19.95 -12.03 -17.01
N ASN A 152 19.65 -12.24 -15.74
CA ASN A 152 20.26 -11.50 -14.64
C ASN A 152 21.75 -11.79 -14.49
N ILE A 153 22.19 -13.03 -14.75
CA ILE A 153 23.60 -13.40 -14.75
C ILE A 153 24.34 -12.66 -15.87
N LYS A 154 23.81 -12.68 -17.10
CA LYS A 154 24.39 -11.97 -18.24
C LYS A 154 24.56 -10.46 -17.99
N ILE A 155 23.56 -9.83 -17.36
CA ILE A 155 23.61 -8.41 -16.98
C ILE A 155 24.67 -8.15 -15.91
N LYS A 156 24.87 -9.09 -14.98
CA LYS A 156 25.93 -8.97 -13.97
C LYS A 156 27.30 -9.14 -14.61
N GLU A 157 27.47 -10.15 -15.46
CA GLU A 157 28.73 -10.40 -16.17
C GLU A 157 29.19 -9.18 -16.97
N SER A 158 28.29 -8.52 -17.71
CA SER A 158 28.66 -7.30 -18.45
C SER A 158 29.11 -6.16 -17.52
N LYS A 159 28.40 -5.94 -16.40
CA LYS A 159 28.75 -4.91 -15.41
C LYS A 159 30.06 -5.19 -14.69
N PHE A 160 30.33 -6.45 -14.36
CA PHE A 160 31.58 -6.84 -13.72
C PHE A 160 32.76 -6.77 -14.71
N ALA A 161 32.55 -7.14 -15.98
CA ALA A 161 33.55 -6.99 -17.03
C ALA A 161 33.91 -5.52 -17.30
N GLU A 162 32.93 -4.62 -17.29
CA GLU A 162 33.15 -3.16 -17.34
C GLU A 162 34.01 -2.65 -16.17
N LEU A 163 33.92 -3.30 -15.01
CA LEU A 163 34.73 -3.00 -13.82
C LEU A 163 36.05 -3.78 -13.75
N GLY A 164 36.37 -4.59 -14.77
CA GLY A 164 37.59 -5.39 -14.84
C GLY A 164 37.59 -6.70 -14.02
N TYR A 165 36.44 -7.13 -13.49
CA TYR A 165 36.32 -8.33 -12.68
C TYR A 165 35.57 -9.46 -13.43
N ARG A 166 36.07 -10.70 -13.34
CA ARG A 166 35.39 -11.89 -13.88
C ARG A 166 34.53 -12.55 -12.82
N LEU A 167 33.23 -12.74 -13.11
CA LEU A 167 32.31 -13.41 -12.20
C LEU A 167 32.59 -14.93 -12.20
N PRO A 168 32.75 -15.58 -11.02
CA PRO A 168 33.02 -17.02 -10.97
C PRO A 168 31.79 -17.83 -11.42
N PRO A 169 32.00 -19.01 -12.04
CA PRO A 169 30.90 -19.87 -12.48
C PRO A 169 30.09 -20.37 -11.29
N ILE A 170 28.77 -20.23 -11.37
CA ILE A 170 27.84 -20.65 -10.31
C ILE A 170 27.53 -22.13 -10.48
N ALA A 171 27.94 -22.95 -9.51
CA ALA A 171 27.69 -24.39 -9.49
C ALA A 171 26.17 -24.68 -9.57
N GLY A 172 25.77 -25.51 -10.55
CA GLY A 172 24.37 -25.88 -10.81
C GLY A 172 23.72 -25.23 -12.05
N LEU A 173 24.42 -24.31 -12.74
CA LEU A 173 23.96 -23.73 -14.02
C LEU A 173 24.88 -24.02 -15.21
N SER A 174 26.13 -24.38 -14.95
CA SER A 174 27.14 -24.66 -15.96
C SER A 174 27.71 -26.07 -15.74
N GLU A 175 27.37 -27.01 -16.61
CA GLU A 175 28.24 -28.14 -16.87
C GLU A 175 29.46 -27.61 -17.63
N THR A 176 30.48 -27.14 -16.92
CA THR A 176 31.85 -27.04 -17.45
C THR A 176 32.81 -26.94 -16.26
N LYS A 177 33.66 -27.96 -16.12
CA LYS A 177 34.78 -27.96 -15.19
C LYS A 177 35.89 -27.05 -15.74
N GLN A 178 36.31 -26.11 -14.88
CA GLN A 178 37.63 -25.45 -14.74
C GLN A 178 38.44 -25.02 -15.97
N VAL A 179 38.85 -23.73 -16.01
CA VAL A 179 40.25 -23.28 -16.25
C VAL A 179 40.53 -21.98 -15.45
N VAL A 180 41.75 -21.92 -14.89
CA VAL A 180 42.46 -21.07 -13.90
C VAL A 180 42.80 -19.64 -14.43
N PRO A 181 43.23 -18.64 -13.61
CA PRO A 181 43.22 -17.21 -13.95
C PRO A 181 44.48 -16.72 -14.68
N LEU A 182 44.35 -15.62 -15.43
CA LEU A 182 45.48 -14.86 -15.98
C LEU A 182 45.55 -13.50 -15.28
N ILE A 183 46.64 -13.31 -14.54
CA ILE A 183 47.17 -12.04 -14.06
C ILE A 183 47.88 -11.37 -15.25
N SER A 184 47.72 -10.07 -15.44
CA SER A 184 48.58 -9.27 -16.32
C SER A 184 48.88 -7.90 -15.72
N GLU A 185 49.98 -7.79 -14.99
CA GLU A 185 50.76 -6.55 -14.91
C GLU A 185 52.25 -6.92 -14.87
N THR A 186 52.95 -6.74 -16.00
CA THR A 186 54.28 -6.14 -16.05
C THR A 186 54.51 -5.51 -17.43
N SER A 187 54.77 -4.21 -17.35
CA SER A 187 55.39 -3.27 -18.29
C SER A 187 56.52 -3.80 -19.19
N SER A 188 56.50 -3.36 -20.46
CA SER A 188 57.61 -2.63 -21.13
C SER A 188 57.25 -2.50 -22.62
N MET A 189 56.67 -1.38 -23.05
CA MET A 189 57.39 -0.28 -23.71
C MET A 189 58.32 -0.73 -24.85
N LYS A 190 57.88 -0.48 -26.09
CA LYS A 190 58.71 0.22 -27.07
C LYS A 190 57.87 0.97 -28.11
N ALA A 191 57.88 2.30 -27.95
CA ALA A 191 57.91 3.35 -28.97
C ALA A 191 56.68 3.50 -29.88
N GLU A 192 56.15 4.68 -30.19
CA GLU A 192 56.58 6.06 -29.94
C GLU A 192 55.32 6.94 -30.09
N GLU A 193 55.39 8.11 -29.47
CA GLU A 193 54.29 9.03 -29.21
C GLU A 193 54.26 10.16 -30.27
N ILE A 194 53.11 10.85 -30.39
CA ILE A 194 52.92 12.26 -30.86
C ILE A 194 52.53 12.48 -32.36
N LYS A 195 51.23 12.73 -32.64
CA LYS A 195 50.56 14.07 -32.83
C LYS A 195 49.33 14.08 -33.78
N SER A 196 48.28 14.77 -33.31
CA SER A 196 47.21 15.55 -34.00
C SER A 196 46.36 14.84 -35.06
N ASP A 197 45.10 14.54 -34.78
CA ASP A 197 43.93 15.45 -34.81
C ASP A 197 43.56 15.88 -36.24
N ASP A 198 42.56 15.19 -36.81
CA ASP A 198 41.41 15.85 -37.43
C ASP A 198 40.28 14.87 -37.85
N VAL A 199 39.04 15.27 -37.51
CA VAL A 199 37.80 15.10 -38.31
C VAL A 199 36.90 13.85 -38.11
N GLU A 200 35.90 14.09 -37.25
CA GLU A 200 34.45 13.99 -37.49
C GLU A 200 33.68 12.65 -37.54
N ASN A 201 32.59 12.69 -36.76
CA ASN A 201 31.25 12.18 -37.10
C ASN A 201 31.01 10.68 -37.15
N GLN A 202 30.86 10.07 -35.97
CA GLN A 202 29.78 9.08 -35.74
C GLN A 202 29.03 9.28 -34.41
N VAL A 203 28.82 10.54 -34.01
CA VAL A 203 27.91 10.91 -32.90
C VAL A 203 26.47 11.22 -33.38
N GLN A 204 26.20 11.26 -34.69
CA GLN A 204 24.93 11.80 -35.18
C GLN A 204 23.69 10.88 -35.18
N SER A 205 23.78 9.56 -34.93
CA SER A 205 22.63 8.68 -35.25
C SER A 205 21.70 8.30 -34.07
N LYS A 206 22.04 8.60 -32.81
CA LYS A 206 21.28 8.05 -31.66
C LYS A 206 20.60 9.06 -30.74
N LEU A 207 20.95 10.35 -30.79
CA LEU A 207 20.27 11.42 -30.04
C LEU A 207 18.98 11.93 -30.72
N SER A 208 18.82 11.70 -32.03
CA SER A 208 17.71 12.24 -32.83
C SER A 208 16.39 11.45 -32.75
N LYS A 209 16.38 10.24 -32.19
CA LYS A 209 15.16 9.42 -32.07
C LYS A 209 14.38 9.61 -30.76
N LYS A 210 15.00 10.22 -29.74
CA LYS A 210 14.37 10.39 -28.41
C LYS A 210 13.70 11.76 -28.23
N LEU A 211 14.11 12.80 -28.97
CA LEU A 211 13.46 14.11 -28.97
C LEU A 211 12.23 14.22 -29.91
N LYS A 212 12.12 13.40 -30.95
CA LYS A 212 10.99 13.49 -31.90
C LYS A 212 9.68 12.87 -31.40
N LYS A 213 9.72 12.07 -30.32
CA LYS A 213 8.51 11.47 -29.74
C LYS A 213 7.84 12.36 -28.67
N THR A 214 8.57 13.36 -28.17
CA THR A 214 8.10 14.28 -27.11
C THR A 214 7.48 15.58 -27.64
N VAL A 215 7.74 15.95 -28.91
CA VAL A 215 7.21 17.19 -29.52
C VAL A 215 5.85 16.97 -30.18
N VAL A 216 5.65 15.84 -30.88
CA VAL A 216 4.38 15.52 -31.60
C VAL A 216 3.16 15.41 -30.67
N THR A 217 3.36 15.10 -29.38
CA THR A 217 2.25 15.02 -28.41
C THR A 217 1.90 16.35 -27.75
N LYS A 218 2.72 17.40 -27.93
CA LYS A 218 2.46 18.72 -27.33
C LYS A 218 1.78 19.70 -28.29
N GLU A 219 2.00 19.58 -29.59
CA GLU A 219 1.33 20.44 -30.60
C GLU A 219 -0.14 20.03 -30.85
N ALA A 220 -0.50 18.76 -30.65
CA ALA A 220 -1.88 18.29 -30.82
C ALA A 220 -2.87 18.69 -29.70
N MET A 221 -2.43 19.43 -28.67
CA MET A 221 -3.28 19.94 -27.58
C MET A 221 -3.40 21.48 -27.57
N ALA A 222 -2.80 22.18 -28.53
CA ALA A 222 -2.77 23.65 -28.55
C ALA A 222 -3.74 24.29 -29.57
N ASP A 223 -4.30 23.51 -30.50
CA ASP A 223 -5.23 24.00 -31.54
C ASP A 223 -6.66 23.43 -31.42
N MET A 224 -7.17 23.33 -30.18
CA MET A 224 -8.59 23.03 -29.92
C MET A 224 -9.14 23.86 -28.76
#